data_AF-A0A9Q1IFM4-F1
#
_entry.id   AF-A0A9Q1IFM4-F1
#
_cell.length_a   1.000
_cell.length_b   1.000
_cell.length_c   1.000
_cell.angle_alpha   90.00
_cell.angle_beta   90.00
_cell.angle_gamma   90.00
#
_symmetry.space_group_name_H-M   'P 1'
#
loop_
_entity.id
_entity.type
_entity.pdbx_description
1 polymer ?
#
loop_
_entity_poly.entity_id
_entity_poly.type
_entity_poly.pdbx_seq_one_letter_code
_entity_poly.pdbx_strand_id
1 'polypeptide(L)'
;MLQPLRWRTGTSLTPVTSAGSATKTRPGLKEHKTPKKGPDGLALPNNYCDFCLGDSKINHKTGQSEGLVSCSDCGRSGHPSCLQFTPVMMAAVKTYRWQCIECKCCNICGTSENDDQLLFCDDCDRGYHMYCLSPPMSEPPEGSWSCHLCLDLLKDKASIYQNQNAPPS
;
A
#
# COMPACT_ATOMS: atom_id res chain seq x y z
N MET A 1 -3.86 19.81 -2.18
CA MET A 1 -3.18 20.07 -3.46
C MET A 1 -1.75 19.57 -3.35
N LEU A 2 -1.46 18.38 -3.85
CA LEU A 2 -0.10 17.83 -3.86
C LEU A 2 0.54 18.20 -5.19
N GLN A 3 1.70 18.86 -5.14
CA GLN A 3 2.45 19.30 -6.32
C GLN A 3 3.34 18.17 -6.86
N PRO A 4 3.61 18.13 -8.18
CA PRO A 4 4.38 17.08 -8.84
C PRO A 4 5.90 17.27 -8.67
N LEU A 5 6.62 16.15 -8.48
CA LEU A 5 8.07 16.09 -8.43
C LEU A 5 8.67 16.38 -9.82
N ARG A 6 9.37 17.51 -9.96
CA ARG A 6 10.15 17.84 -11.17
C ARG A 6 11.50 17.13 -11.11
N TRP A 7 11.75 16.30 -12.12
CA TRP A 7 13.02 15.73 -12.50
C TRP A 7 14.08 16.83 -12.74
N ARG A 8 15.32 16.61 -12.27
CA ARG A 8 16.51 17.34 -12.76
C ARG A 8 17.67 16.38 -12.98
N THR A 9 18.12 16.37 -14.23
CA THR A 9 19.35 15.79 -14.77
C THR A 9 20.60 16.46 -14.18
N GLY A 10 21.69 15.70 -14.07
CA GLY A 10 22.90 16.06 -13.32
C GLY A 10 23.97 16.89 -14.04
N THR A 11 25.11 17.07 -13.37
CA THR A 11 26.44 17.41 -13.95
C THR A 11 27.56 17.07 -12.95
N SER A 12 28.79 16.99 -13.48
CA SER A 12 29.91 16.15 -13.07
C SER A 12 31.00 16.83 -12.20
N LEU A 13 31.62 16.01 -11.31
CA LEU A 13 33.01 15.94 -10.80
C LEU A 13 33.88 17.18 -10.46
N THR A 14 34.42 17.22 -9.23
CA THR A 14 35.88 17.31 -8.91
C THR A 14 36.20 16.71 -7.51
N PRO A 15 37.41 16.17 -7.24
CA PRO A 15 37.81 15.65 -5.93
C PRO A 15 38.97 16.43 -5.28
N VAL A 16 39.01 16.60 -3.93
CA VAL A 16 40.25 16.74 -3.12
C VAL A 16 40.07 16.40 -1.62
N THR A 17 40.89 15.45 -1.16
CA THR A 17 41.58 15.20 0.15
C THR A 17 41.04 15.60 1.55
N SER A 18 40.82 14.55 2.36
CA SER A 18 41.40 14.20 3.69
C SER A 18 41.22 15.04 4.98
N ALA A 19 40.64 14.34 5.96
CA ALA A 19 40.86 14.33 7.43
C ALA A 19 40.18 15.38 8.34
N GLY A 20 39.23 14.90 9.15
CA GLY A 20 38.67 15.58 10.32
C GLY A 20 37.53 14.80 10.95
N SER A 21 37.80 14.09 12.05
CA SER A 21 36.79 13.41 12.88
C SER A 21 35.83 14.43 13.50
N ALA A 22 34.56 14.35 13.12
CA ALA A 22 33.44 14.88 13.87
C ALA A 22 32.21 14.00 13.59
N THR A 23 31.86 13.15 14.55
CA THR A 23 30.64 12.34 14.51
C THR A 23 29.42 13.25 14.55
N LYS A 24 28.87 13.54 13.37
CA LYS A 24 27.64 14.32 13.19
C LYS A 24 26.46 13.35 13.23
N THR A 25 25.71 13.36 14.34
CA THR A 25 24.50 12.55 14.53
C THR A 25 23.50 12.84 13.41
N ARG A 26 23.17 11.83 12.61
CA ARG A 26 22.20 11.91 11.50
C ARG A 26 20.77 11.90 12.07
N PRO A 27 19.83 12.72 11.57
CA PRO A 27 18.44 12.71 12.04
C PRO A 27 17.72 11.43 11.59
N GLY A 28 17.11 10.73 12.56
CA GLY A 28 15.97 9.81 12.45
C GLY A 28 15.85 8.94 11.20
N LEU A 29 16.54 7.80 11.17
CA LEU A 29 16.04 6.64 10.44
C LEU A 29 14.73 6.23 11.15
N LYS A 30 13.60 6.18 10.44
CA LYS A 30 12.37 5.59 10.99
C LYS A 30 12.72 4.15 11.34
N GLU A 31 12.79 3.87 12.64
CA GLU A 31 13.18 2.57 13.16
C GLU A 31 12.13 1.54 12.72
N HIS A 32 12.50 0.65 11.79
CA HIS A 32 11.68 -0.50 11.42
C HIS A 32 11.63 -1.43 12.63
N LYS A 33 10.67 -1.20 13.52
CA LYS A 33 10.44 -2.06 14.68
C LYS A 33 10.12 -3.45 14.17
N THR A 34 10.95 -4.42 14.52
CA THR A 34 10.77 -5.81 14.11
C THR A 34 9.39 -6.29 14.59
N PRO A 35 8.55 -6.87 13.70
CA PRO A 35 7.21 -7.32 14.10
C PRO A 35 7.30 -8.37 15.20
N LYS A 36 6.49 -8.20 16.26
CA LYS A 36 6.33 -9.26 17.27
C LYS A 36 5.56 -10.40 16.60
N LYS A 37 6.24 -11.53 16.35
CA LYS A 37 5.61 -12.74 15.80
C LYS A 37 4.99 -13.55 16.92
N GLY A 38 3.77 -14.03 16.72
CA GLY A 38 3.12 -15.00 17.60
C GLY A 38 3.73 -16.41 17.46
N PRO A 39 3.23 -17.38 18.24
CA PRO A 39 3.69 -18.78 18.21
C PRO A 39 3.61 -19.41 16.80
N ASP A 40 2.64 -18.97 16.01
CA ASP A 40 2.38 -19.48 14.65
C ASP A 40 3.23 -18.78 13.57
N GLY A 41 4.19 -17.94 13.97
CA GLY A 41 5.03 -17.15 13.05
C GLY A 41 4.32 -15.96 12.40
N LEU A 42 3.03 -15.76 12.68
CA LEU A 42 2.23 -14.64 12.19
C LEU A 42 2.51 -13.37 12.97
N ALA A 43 2.49 -12.22 12.29
CA ALA A 43 2.63 -10.94 12.97
C ALA A 43 1.44 -10.67 13.89
N LEU A 44 1.72 -10.24 15.12
CA LEU A 44 0.67 -9.87 16.07
C LEU A 44 0.03 -8.54 15.61
N PRO A 45 -1.29 -8.50 15.39
CA PRO A 45 -1.99 -7.26 15.03
C PRO A 45 -1.84 -6.15 16.06
N ASN A 46 -1.56 -4.93 15.60
CA ASN A 46 -1.66 -3.73 16.42
C ASN A 46 -3.12 -3.51 16.82
N ASN A 47 -3.33 -3.06 18.05
CA ASN A 47 -4.65 -2.70 18.57
C ASN A 47 -5.03 -1.24 18.29
N TYR A 48 -4.25 -0.52 17.48
CA TYR A 48 -4.47 0.87 17.11
C TYR A 48 -4.27 1.08 15.61
N CYS A 49 -4.92 2.10 15.08
CA CYS A 49 -4.80 2.56 13.71
C CYS A 49 -3.57 3.46 13.54
N ASP A 50 -2.70 3.14 12.59
CA ASP A 50 -1.48 3.92 12.31
C ASP A 50 -1.74 5.33 11.77
N PHE A 51 -2.96 5.62 11.32
CA PHE A 51 -3.32 6.92 10.73
C PHE A 51 -3.91 7.89 11.75
N CYS A 52 -4.78 7.41 12.64
CA CYS A 52 -5.51 8.24 13.60
C CYS A 52 -5.19 7.93 15.07
N LEU A 53 -4.40 6.88 15.33
CA LEU A 53 -4.03 6.36 16.65
C LEU A 53 -5.23 5.88 17.50
N GLY A 54 -6.42 5.78 16.92
CA GLY A 54 -7.61 5.21 17.56
C GLY A 54 -7.62 3.68 17.51
N ASP A 55 -8.36 3.06 18.43
CA ASP A 55 -8.56 1.60 18.49
C ASP A 55 -9.84 1.17 17.75
N SER A 56 -10.32 -0.05 17.97
CA SER A 56 -11.57 -0.54 17.35
C SER A 56 -12.85 0.13 17.89
N LYS A 57 -12.78 0.76 19.07
CA LYS A 57 -13.92 1.42 19.71
C LYS A 57 -14.07 2.84 19.22
N ILE A 58 -12.96 3.49 18.85
CA ILE A 58 -12.98 4.87 18.36
C ILE A 58 -11.99 5.08 17.21
N ASN A 59 -12.51 5.46 16.05
CA ASN A 59 -11.73 6.06 14.99
C ASN A 59 -11.65 7.57 15.21
N HIS A 60 -10.47 8.10 15.56
CA HIS A 60 -10.29 9.53 15.84
C HIS A 60 -10.48 10.45 14.62
N LYS A 61 -10.51 9.90 13.39
CA LYS A 61 -10.81 10.67 12.17
C LYS A 61 -12.31 10.92 12.00
N THR A 62 -13.15 9.95 12.35
CA THR A 62 -14.61 9.99 12.12
C THR A 62 -15.42 10.17 13.40
N GLY A 63 -14.82 9.90 14.57
CA GLY A 63 -15.50 9.90 15.87
C GLY A 63 -16.40 8.68 16.11
N GLN A 64 -16.34 7.65 15.26
CA GLN A 64 -17.21 6.47 15.31
C GLN A 64 -16.42 5.19 15.61
N SER A 65 -17.09 4.15 16.11
CA SER A 65 -16.50 2.82 16.23
C SER A 65 -16.31 2.22 14.84
N GLU A 66 -15.11 1.70 14.59
CA GLU A 66 -14.76 1.06 13.34
C GLU A 66 -13.70 -0.01 13.60
N GLY A 67 -13.88 -1.20 13.03
CA GLY A 67 -12.88 -2.28 13.16
C GLY A 67 -11.56 -1.94 12.46
N LEU A 68 -10.47 -2.59 12.87
CA LEU A 68 -9.17 -2.47 12.22
C LEU A 68 -8.95 -3.59 11.20
N VAL A 69 -8.24 -3.27 10.13
CA VAL A 69 -7.60 -4.24 9.23
C VAL A 69 -6.11 -4.26 9.53
N SER A 70 -5.52 -5.43 9.61
CA SER A 70 -4.15 -5.62 10.10
C SER A 70 -3.29 -6.37 9.08
N CYS A 71 -2.09 -5.85 8.84
CA CYS A 71 -1.13 -6.47 7.93
C CYS A 71 -0.70 -7.83 8.49
N SER A 72 -0.78 -8.85 7.66
CA SER A 72 -0.46 -10.23 8.04
C SER A 72 1.03 -10.46 8.33
N ASP A 73 1.90 -9.55 7.85
CA ASP A 73 3.36 -9.70 7.89
C ASP A 73 4.03 -8.79 8.92
N CYS A 74 3.48 -7.60 9.19
CA CYS A 74 4.06 -6.65 10.14
C CYS A 74 3.13 -6.24 11.29
N GLY A 75 1.84 -6.62 11.25
CA GLY A 75 0.87 -6.30 12.31
C GLY A 75 0.35 -4.86 12.30
N ARG A 76 0.96 -3.96 11.51
CA ARG A 76 0.47 -2.58 11.34
C ARG A 76 -1.00 -2.60 10.94
N SER A 77 -1.79 -1.76 11.59
CA SER A 77 -3.25 -1.81 11.50
C SER A 77 -3.82 -0.44 11.16
N GLY A 78 -4.97 -0.43 10.50
CA GLY A 78 -5.65 0.80 10.10
C GLY A 78 -7.16 0.60 10.02
N HIS A 79 -7.92 1.66 10.30
CA HIS A 79 -9.35 1.66 10.01
C HIS A 79 -9.58 1.66 8.49
N PRO A 80 -10.58 0.94 7.97
CA PRO A 80 -10.99 0.98 6.57
C PRO A 80 -11.13 2.39 6.00
N SER A 81 -11.83 3.27 6.71
CA SER A 81 -12.04 4.67 6.30
C SER A 81 -10.76 5.53 6.38
N CYS A 82 -9.81 5.15 7.24
CA CYS A 82 -8.48 5.78 7.28
C CYS A 82 -7.60 5.33 6.11
N LEU A 83 -7.72 4.05 5.73
CA LEU A 83 -7.09 3.44 4.56
C LEU A 83 -7.76 3.80 3.23
N GLN A 84 -8.93 4.46 3.28
CA GLN A 84 -9.76 4.81 2.12
C GLN A 84 -10.29 3.58 1.36
N PHE A 85 -10.53 2.47 2.07
CA PHE A 85 -11.07 1.27 1.46
C PHE A 85 -12.56 1.40 1.15
N THR A 86 -12.95 0.96 -0.04
CA THR A 86 -14.36 0.81 -0.42
C THR A 86 -15.01 -0.38 0.30
N PRO A 87 -16.34 -0.47 0.37
CA PRO A 87 -17.02 -1.65 0.93
C PRO A 87 -16.65 -2.96 0.19
N VAL A 88 -16.43 -2.88 -1.13
CA VAL A 88 -16.01 -4.03 -1.95
C VAL A 88 -14.60 -4.47 -1.58
N MET A 89 -13.65 -3.54 -1.51
CA MET A 89 -12.30 -3.81 -1.06
C MET A 89 -12.29 -4.38 0.36
N MET A 90 -13.10 -3.83 1.25
CA MET A 90 -13.24 -4.32 2.61
C MET A 90 -13.77 -5.75 2.71
N ALA A 91 -14.73 -6.12 1.86
CA ALA A 91 -15.19 -7.50 1.78
C ALA A 91 -14.05 -8.41 1.30
N ALA A 92 -13.26 -7.97 0.31
CA ALA A 92 -12.16 -8.75 -0.24
C ALA A 92 -10.98 -8.94 0.74
N VAL A 93 -10.46 -7.88 1.36
CA VAL A 93 -9.26 -7.95 2.24
C VAL A 93 -9.45 -8.84 3.46
N LYS A 94 -10.70 -9.10 3.88
CA LYS A 94 -11.03 -10.04 4.96
C LYS A 94 -10.94 -11.51 4.56
N THR A 95 -10.86 -11.82 3.26
CA THR A 95 -10.89 -13.21 2.75
C THR A 95 -9.50 -13.82 2.54
N TYR A 96 -8.44 -13.05 2.72
CA TYR A 96 -7.08 -13.52 2.50
C TYR A 96 -6.07 -12.77 3.40
N ARG A 97 -4.80 -13.18 3.32
CA ARG A 97 -3.69 -12.56 4.04
C ARG A 97 -3.36 -11.17 3.45
N TRP A 98 -4.12 -10.16 3.86
CA TRP A 98 -3.85 -8.78 3.45
C TRP A 98 -2.49 -8.28 3.98
N GLN A 99 -1.80 -7.50 3.14
CA GLN A 99 -0.51 -6.86 3.44
C GLN A 99 -0.69 -5.34 3.33
N CYS A 100 -0.09 -4.56 4.22
CA CYS A 100 -0.05 -3.10 4.08
C CYS A 100 0.88 -2.69 2.91
N ILE A 101 0.84 -1.40 2.53
CA ILE A 101 1.63 -0.85 1.42
C ILE A 101 3.13 -1.19 1.52
N GLU A 102 3.72 -1.10 2.71
CA GLU A 102 5.15 -1.38 2.94
C GLU A 102 5.51 -2.88 2.88
N CYS A 103 4.51 -3.77 2.95
CA CYS A 103 4.72 -5.22 2.93
C CYS A 103 4.14 -5.86 1.68
N LYS A 104 3.64 -5.07 0.73
CA LYS A 104 2.92 -5.61 -0.42
C LYS A 104 3.86 -6.40 -1.31
N CYS A 105 3.49 -7.63 -1.61
CA CYS A 105 4.14 -8.44 -2.61
C CYS A 105 3.25 -8.59 -3.85
N CYS A 106 3.89 -8.80 -5.01
CA CYS A 106 3.19 -9.19 -6.21
C CYS A 106 2.56 -10.58 -6.04
N ASN A 107 1.27 -10.72 -6.36
CA ASN A 107 0.51 -11.96 -6.25
C ASN A 107 0.89 -13.01 -7.32
N ILE A 108 1.82 -12.68 -8.24
CA ILE A 108 2.33 -13.59 -9.28
C ILE A 108 3.74 -14.07 -8.91
N CYS A 109 4.70 -13.16 -8.71
CA CYS A 109 6.09 -13.54 -8.44
C CYS A 109 6.44 -13.62 -6.93
N GLY A 110 5.58 -13.13 -6.05
CA GLY A 110 5.78 -13.16 -4.59
C GLY A 110 6.79 -12.15 -4.04
N THR A 111 7.39 -11.30 -4.88
CA THR A 111 8.40 -10.31 -4.46
C THR A 111 7.78 -8.92 -4.25
N SER A 112 8.44 -8.09 -3.45
CA SER A 112 8.15 -6.66 -3.24
C SER A 112 9.17 -5.74 -3.92
N GLU A 113 10.00 -6.30 -4.81
CA GLU A 113 11.05 -5.57 -5.53
C GLU A 113 10.50 -4.82 -6.74
N ASN A 114 11.01 -3.63 -7.04
CA ASN A 114 10.46 -2.72 -8.07
C ASN A 114 9.03 -2.26 -7.71
N ASP A 115 8.90 -1.70 -6.51
CA ASP A 115 7.65 -1.19 -5.94
C ASP A 115 7.04 -0.06 -6.78
N ASP A 116 7.86 0.69 -7.51
CA ASP A 116 7.45 1.68 -8.52
C ASP A 116 6.63 1.09 -9.67
N GLN A 117 6.76 -0.22 -9.92
CA GLN A 117 6.02 -0.95 -10.93
C GLN A 117 4.93 -1.87 -10.35
N LEU A 118 4.67 -1.80 -9.05
CA LEU A 118 3.70 -2.64 -8.35
C LEU A 118 2.33 -1.95 -8.27
N LEU A 119 1.38 -2.40 -9.10
CA LEU A 119 0.00 -1.92 -9.08
C LEU A 119 -0.78 -2.54 -7.92
N PHE A 120 -1.68 -1.76 -7.32
CA PHE A 120 -2.68 -2.26 -6.37
C PHE A 120 -4.04 -2.33 -7.04
N CYS A 121 -4.73 -3.45 -6.87
CA CYS A 121 -6.08 -3.61 -7.38
C CYS A 121 -7.07 -2.74 -6.59
N ASP A 122 -7.88 -1.93 -7.27
CA ASP A 122 -8.87 -1.03 -6.63
C ASP A 122 -10.07 -1.77 -6.00
N ASP A 123 -10.22 -3.06 -6.26
CA ASP A 123 -11.32 -3.88 -5.72
C ASP A 123 -10.88 -4.82 -4.60
N CYS A 124 -9.59 -5.10 -4.46
CA CYS A 124 -9.13 -6.01 -3.41
C CYS A 124 -7.82 -5.64 -2.76
N ASP A 125 -7.06 -4.67 -3.26
CA ASP A 125 -5.75 -4.27 -2.74
C ASP A 125 -4.67 -5.36 -2.86
N ARG A 126 -4.80 -6.35 -3.75
CA ARG A 126 -3.67 -7.22 -4.12
C ARG A 126 -2.67 -6.49 -5.01
N GLY A 127 -1.38 -6.77 -4.81
CA GLY A 127 -0.28 -6.21 -5.59
C GLY A 127 0.02 -7.03 -6.85
N TYR A 128 0.33 -6.36 -7.97
CA TYR A 128 0.78 -7.01 -9.21
C TYR A 128 1.82 -6.13 -9.91
N HIS A 129 3.01 -6.65 -10.18
CA HIS A 129 3.94 -5.93 -11.03
C HIS A 129 3.37 -5.82 -12.45
N MET A 130 3.50 -4.65 -13.06
CA MET A 130 3.06 -4.41 -14.44
C MET A 130 3.66 -5.43 -15.43
N TYR A 131 4.94 -5.78 -15.26
CA TYR A 131 5.64 -6.75 -16.09
C TYR A 131 5.29 -8.22 -15.77
N CYS A 132 4.66 -8.51 -14.63
CA CYS A 132 4.19 -9.86 -14.30
C CYS A 132 2.82 -10.19 -14.90
N LEU A 133 2.09 -9.18 -15.39
CA LEU A 133 0.78 -9.36 -16.00
C LEU A 133 0.89 -10.01 -17.39
N SER A 134 -0.22 -10.56 -17.87
CA SER A 134 -0.33 -11.13 -19.22
C SER A 134 -1.59 -10.57 -19.90
N PRO A 135 -1.45 -9.68 -20.91
CA PRO A 135 -0.20 -9.07 -21.38
C PRO A 135 0.46 -8.14 -20.34
N PRO A 136 1.80 -7.95 -20.38
CA PRO A 136 2.48 -7.01 -19.49
C PRO A 136 2.10 -5.56 -19.83
N MET A 137 2.11 -4.69 -18.82
CA MET A 137 1.91 -3.25 -18.98
C MET A 137 3.24 -2.51 -18.91
N SER A 138 3.37 -1.43 -19.69
CA SER A 138 4.54 -0.56 -19.66
C SER A 138 4.35 0.67 -18.77
N GLU A 139 3.10 1.09 -18.57
CA GLU A 139 2.73 2.28 -17.81
C GLU A 139 1.53 1.95 -16.90
N PRO A 140 1.39 2.63 -15.75
CA PRO A 140 0.21 2.48 -14.91
C PRO A 140 -1.07 2.85 -15.68
N PRO A 141 -2.18 2.14 -15.44
CA PRO A 141 -3.45 2.42 -16.12
C PRO A 141 -4.00 3.80 -15.73
N GLU A 142 -4.66 4.46 -16.68
CA GLU A 142 -5.46 5.64 -16.37
C GLU A 142 -6.74 5.25 -15.64
N GLY A 143 -7.03 5.91 -14.51
CA GLY A 143 -8.21 5.63 -13.72
C GLY A 143 -8.11 4.34 -12.91
N SER A 144 -9.23 3.65 -12.73
CA SER A 144 -9.31 2.46 -11.88
C SER A 144 -8.84 1.20 -12.59
N TRP A 145 -8.17 0.33 -11.83
CA TRP A 145 -7.68 -0.96 -12.31
C TRP A 145 -8.09 -2.11 -11.39
N SER A 146 -8.65 -3.15 -12.01
CA SER A 146 -9.11 -4.36 -11.35
C SER A 146 -8.26 -5.55 -11.82
N CYS A 147 -7.69 -6.31 -10.88
CA CYS A 147 -6.93 -7.52 -11.23
C CYS A 147 -7.84 -8.62 -11.78
N HIS A 148 -7.26 -9.61 -12.47
CA HIS A 148 -8.01 -10.71 -13.10
C HIS A 148 -8.97 -11.44 -12.14
N LEU A 149 -8.56 -11.68 -10.89
CA LEU A 149 -9.42 -12.32 -9.88
C LEU A 149 -10.69 -11.50 -9.59
N CYS A 150 -10.58 -10.19 -9.58
CA CYS A 150 -11.70 -9.29 -9.35
C CYS A 150 -12.58 -9.17 -10.60
N LEU A 151 -12.00 -9.18 -11.80
CA LEU A 151 -12.77 -9.21 -13.04
C LEU A 151 -13.62 -10.48 -13.13
N ASP A 152 -13.06 -11.64 -12.79
CA ASP A 152 -13.77 -12.91 -12.80
C ASP A 152 -14.89 -12.96 -11.74
N LEU A 153 -14.61 -12.46 -10.54
CA LEU A 153 -15.53 -12.52 -9.40
C LEU A 153 -16.64 -11.46 -9.44
N LEU A 154 -16.28 -10.21 -9.72
CA LEU A 154 -17.18 -9.05 -9.63
C LEU A 154 -17.88 -8.75 -10.96
N LYS A 155 -17.32 -9.18 -12.09
CA LYS A 155 -17.85 -8.92 -13.43
C LYS A 155 -18.10 -7.42 -13.65
N ASP A 156 -19.32 -7.03 -14.00
CA ASP A 156 -19.78 -5.65 -14.22
C ASP A 156 -19.65 -4.75 -12.97
N LYS A 157 -19.48 -5.34 -11.79
CA LYS A 157 -19.29 -4.60 -10.53
C LYS A 157 -17.84 -4.22 -10.25
N ALA A 158 -16.88 -4.69 -11.05
CA ALA A 158 -15.47 -4.34 -10.88
C ALA A 158 -15.26 -2.82 -11.09
N SER A 159 -14.39 -2.22 -10.28
CA SER A 159 -14.17 -0.76 -10.25
C SER A 159 -13.82 -0.18 -11.63
N ILE A 160 -13.12 -0.94 -12.48
CA ILE A 160 -12.80 -0.54 -13.86
C ILE A 160 -14.04 -0.19 -14.71
N TYR A 161 -15.20 -0.80 -14.44
CA TYR A 161 -16.44 -0.57 -15.21
C TYR A 161 -17.37 0.48 -14.57
N GLN A 162 -17.17 0.80 -13.29
CA GLN A 162 -18.06 1.73 -12.57
C GLN A 162 -17.85 3.19 -13.00
N ASN A 163 -16.64 3.55 -13.44
CA ASN A 163 -16.31 4.94 -13.81
C ASN A 163 -16.73 5.35 -15.23
N GLN A 164 -17.23 4.43 -16.07
CA GLN A 164 -17.71 4.75 -17.42
C GLN A 164 -19.22 5.01 -17.51
N ASN A 165 -19.97 4.81 -16.42
CA ASN A 165 -21.41 5.03 -16.35
C ASN A 165 -21.81 6.36 -15.69
N ALA A 166 -20.84 7.22 -15.36
CA ALA A 166 -21.15 8.57 -14.91
C ALA A 166 -21.69 9.39 -16.10
N PRO A 167 -22.88 10.03 -16.00
CA PRO A 167 -23.33 10.93 -17.04
C PRO A 167 -22.30 12.07 -17.20
N PRO A 168 -21.99 12.51 -18.44
CA PRO A 168 -21.13 13.67 -18.63
C PRO A 168 -21.78 14.89 -17.96
N SER A 169 -20.99 15.59 -17.14
CA SER A 169 -21.36 16.86 -16.49
C SER A 169 -21.67 17.97 -17.49
#